data_AF-A0A2N9N960-F1
#
_entry.id   AF-A0A2N9N960-F1
#
_cell.length_a   1.000
_cell.length_b   1.000
_cell.length_c   1.000
_cell.angle_alpha   90.00
_cell.angle_beta   90.00
_cell.angle_gamma   90.00
#
_symmetry.space_group_name_H-M   'P 1'
#
loop_
_entity.id
_entity.type
_entity.pdbx_description
1 polymer ?
#
loop_
_entity_poly.entity_id
_entity_poly.type
_entity_poly.pdbx_seq_one_letter_code
_entity_poly.pdbx_strand_id
1 'polypeptide(L)'
;MLTEGQARSAFLLLDGTGLLHEVLPEIKAMKGVEQPPEFHPEGDVFVHTLLLLEKLPHPCSAALAWGALLHDVGKPPTFRVAPDRIRFDGHVDVGVKMAEEICQRLRFSNDDTDQILALVDNHMRFAHAMRMSESTFAKFVRMPRFDEHLELHRLDCQASYGDLTTYDFTRTKMAAMTPEAMRPAPLVTGEDLIALGHVPGPRFKEILFAVENGQLEGRLRDREEAMRFVAREFPVPK
;
A
#
# COMPACT_ATOMS: atom_id res chain seq x y z
N MET A 1 13.69 1.87 19.83
CA MET A 1 12.95 0.60 19.98
C MET A 1 12.59 -0.05 18.64
N LEU A 2 11.68 0.55 17.86
CA LEU A 2 11.15 -0.04 16.62
C LEU A 2 12.20 -0.20 15.50
N THR A 3 13.22 0.65 15.45
CA THR A 3 14.21 0.73 14.36
C THR A 3 15.62 0.25 14.77
N GLU A 4 15.78 -0.30 15.98
CA GLU A 4 17.09 -0.54 16.62
C GLU A 4 17.48 -2.02 16.77
N GLY A 5 16.78 -2.97 16.14
CA GLY A 5 17.18 -4.38 16.13
C GLY A 5 16.51 -5.28 17.16
N GLN A 6 15.64 -4.73 18.01
CA GLN A 6 15.04 -5.46 19.14
C GLN A 6 13.53 -5.21 19.29
N ALA A 7 12.86 -4.85 18.19
CA ALA A 7 11.45 -4.47 18.19
C ALA A 7 10.56 -5.58 18.80
N ARG A 8 10.74 -6.84 18.37
CA ARG A 8 9.99 -8.00 18.91
C ARG A 8 10.10 -8.10 20.43
N SER A 9 11.33 -8.15 20.96
CA SER A 9 11.59 -8.29 22.40
C SER A 9 10.96 -7.13 23.19
N ALA A 10 11.04 -5.92 22.65
CA ALA A 10 10.49 -4.76 23.32
C ALA A 10 8.95 -4.76 23.37
N PHE A 11 8.27 -5.18 22.29
CA PHE A 11 6.81 -5.35 22.31
C PHE A 11 6.36 -6.49 23.24
N LEU A 12 7.12 -7.58 23.33
CA LEU A 12 6.85 -8.64 24.31
C LEU A 12 7.00 -8.14 25.75
N LEU A 13 7.98 -7.29 26.04
CA LEU A 13 8.13 -6.66 27.35
C LEU A 13 6.99 -5.68 27.66
N LEU A 14 6.58 -4.86 26.68
CA LEU A 14 5.41 -3.98 26.85
C LEU A 14 4.14 -4.79 27.12
N ASP A 15 3.94 -5.92 26.44
CA ASP A 15 2.78 -6.79 26.68
C ASP A 15 2.85 -7.47 28.05
N GLY A 16 4.00 -8.05 28.41
CA GLY A 16 4.20 -8.76 29.67
C GLY A 16 4.11 -7.86 30.91
N THR A 17 4.39 -6.57 30.75
CA THR A 17 4.25 -5.56 31.82
C THR A 17 2.87 -4.90 31.85
N GLY A 18 2.01 -5.16 30.85
CA GLY A 18 0.71 -4.50 30.69
C GLY A 18 0.78 -3.10 30.06
N LEU A 19 1.98 -2.54 29.86
CA LEU A 19 2.16 -1.20 29.28
C LEU A 19 1.66 -1.10 27.84
N LEU A 20 1.66 -2.19 27.07
CA LEU A 20 1.18 -2.19 25.69
C LEU A 20 -0.28 -1.72 25.59
N HIS A 21 -1.12 -2.11 26.55
CA HIS A 21 -2.53 -1.69 26.63
C HIS A 21 -2.65 -0.16 26.81
N GLU A 22 -1.75 0.45 27.57
CA GLU A 22 -1.81 1.88 27.86
C GLU A 22 -1.31 2.74 26.70
N VAL A 23 -0.30 2.26 25.95
CA VAL A 23 0.34 3.06 24.90
C VAL A 23 -0.24 2.79 23.51
N LEU A 24 -0.55 1.53 23.19
CA LEU A 24 -1.01 1.06 21.89
C LEU A 24 -2.07 -0.05 22.09
N PRO A 25 -3.25 0.30 22.66
CA PRO A 25 -4.34 -0.66 22.88
C PRO A 25 -4.78 -1.38 21.60
N GLU A 26 -4.64 -0.74 20.44
CA GLU A 26 -4.97 -1.30 19.13
C GLU A 26 -4.05 -2.47 18.76
N ILE A 27 -2.76 -2.38 19.10
CA ILE A 27 -1.80 -3.49 18.92
C ILE A 27 -2.07 -4.59 19.93
N LYS A 28 -2.41 -4.23 21.18
CA LYS A 28 -2.82 -5.21 22.19
C LYS A 28 -4.04 -6.02 21.74
N ALA A 29 -4.99 -5.38 21.06
CA ALA A 29 -6.21 -6.01 20.55
C ALA A 29 -5.96 -7.05 19.43
N MET A 30 -4.78 -7.03 18.79
CA MET A 30 -4.39 -8.08 17.83
C MET A 30 -4.12 -9.43 18.50
N LYS A 31 -3.82 -9.43 19.80
CA LYS A 31 -3.44 -10.65 20.52
C LYS A 31 -4.66 -11.53 20.77
N GLY A 32 -4.57 -12.79 20.35
CA GLY A 32 -5.65 -13.77 20.39
C GLY A 32 -6.57 -13.72 19.16
N VAL A 33 -6.28 -12.88 18.17
CA VAL A 33 -7.08 -12.83 16.92
C VAL A 33 -6.55 -13.90 15.98
N GLU A 34 -7.34 -14.96 15.82
CA GLU A 34 -6.99 -16.12 15.01
C GLU A 34 -6.87 -15.75 13.52
N GLN A 35 -5.95 -16.39 12.81
CA GLN A 35 -5.77 -16.25 11.36
C GLN A 35 -6.04 -17.57 10.61
N PRO A 36 -6.42 -17.53 9.32
CA PRO A 36 -6.59 -18.73 8.50
C PRO A 36 -5.29 -19.57 8.45
N PRO A 37 -5.27 -20.82 8.97
CA PRO A 37 -4.03 -21.60 9.09
C PRO A 37 -3.35 -21.95 7.76
N GLU A 38 -4.11 -21.93 6.67
CA GLU A 38 -3.62 -22.18 5.31
C GLU A 38 -2.62 -21.11 4.82
N PHE A 39 -2.79 -19.87 5.27
CA PHE A 39 -1.91 -18.74 4.92
C PHE A 39 -1.06 -18.31 6.12
N HIS A 40 -1.56 -18.50 7.34
CA HIS A 40 -0.97 -17.99 8.56
C HIS A 40 -0.72 -19.15 9.55
N PRO A 41 0.33 -19.97 9.32
CA PRO A 41 0.65 -21.09 10.21
C PRO A 41 1.01 -20.66 11.64
N GLU A 42 1.43 -19.40 11.84
CA GLU A 42 1.64 -18.76 13.13
C GLU A 42 0.34 -18.51 13.91
N GLY A 43 -0.80 -18.47 13.21
CA GLY A 43 -2.14 -18.56 13.77
C GLY A 43 -2.71 -17.31 14.45
N ASP A 44 -1.90 -16.29 14.74
CA ASP A 44 -2.31 -15.12 15.53
C ASP A 44 -1.79 -13.81 14.93
N VAL A 45 -2.63 -12.78 14.85
CA VAL A 45 -2.29 -11.48 14.23
C VAL A 45 -1.16 -10.76 14.97
N PHE A 46 -1.13 -10.81 16.31
CA PHE A 46 -0.05 -10.18 17.09
C PHE A 46 1.26 -10.94 16.90
N VAL A 47 1.24 -12.28 16.94
CA VAL A 47 2.42 -13.12 16.67
C VAL A 47 2.96 -12.86 15.26
N HIS A 48 2.08 -12.81 14.25
CA HIS A 48 2.42 -12.45 12.87
C HIS A 48 3.15 -11.10 12.83
N THR A 49 2.53 -10.06 13.37
CA THR A 49 3.13 -8.71 13.42
C THR A 49 4.52 -8.72 14.08
N LEU A 50 4.69 -9.44 15.19
CA LEU A 50 6.00 -9.56 15.85
C LEU A 50 7.06 -10.28 15.00
N LEU A 51 6.66 -11.26 14.18
CA LEU A 51 7.56 -11.93 13.23
C LEU A 51 8.01 -10.99 12.11
N LEU A 52 7.14 -10.09 11.62
CA LEU A 52 7.55 -9.02 10.69
C LEU A 52 8.57 -8.10 11.35
N LEU A 53 8.28 -7.62 12.57
CA LEU A 53 9.16 -6.68 13.29
C LEU A 53 10.55 -7.26 13.59
N GLU A 54 10.65 -8.57 13.82
CA GLU A 54 11.93 -9.27 14.00
C GLU A 54 12.76 -9.30 12.71
N LYS A 55 12.10 -9.30 11.54
CA LYS A 55 12.74 -9.40 10.22
C LYS A 55 13.03 -8.04 9.58
N LEU A 56 12.61 -6.94 10.20
CA LEU A 56 12.89 -5.59 9.71
C LEU A 56 14.39 -5.41 9.41
N PRO A 57 14.76 -4.70 8.33
CA PRO A 57 16.15 -4.33 8.12
C PRO A 57 16.60 -3.31 9.16
N HIS A 58 17.89 -3.34 9.49
CA HIS A 58 18.48 -2.47 10.51
C HIS A 58 19.72 -1.75 9.95
N PRO A 59 19.70 -0.41 9.84
CA PRO A 59 18.57 0.49 10.13
C PRO A 59 17.43 0.40 9.09
N CYS A 60 16.22 0.79 9.48
CA CYS A 60 15.09 1.05 8.60
C CYS A 60 14.46 2.42 8.90
N SER A 61 13.63 2.91 8.00
CA SER A 61 12.87 4.14 8.22
C SER A 61 11.81 3.97 9.30
N ALA A 62 11.45 5.05 9.98
CA ALA A 62 10.35 5.03 10.95
C ALA A 62 9.03 4.64 10.28
N ALA A 63 8.75 5.17 9.08
CA ALA A 63 7.54 4.85 8.33
C ALA A 63 7.41 3.35 8.01
N LEU A 64 8.48 2.68 7.56
CA LEU A 64 8.45 1.24 7.31
C LEU A 64 8.20 0.45 8.61
N ALA A 65 8.87 0.80 9.71
CA ALA A 65 8.70 0.11 10.98
C ALA A 65 7.27 0.25 11.54
N TRP A 66 6.67 1.44 11.41
CA TRP A 66 5.29 1.68 11.81
C TRP A 66 4.27 1.07 10.83
N GLY A 67 4.54 1.10 9.53
CA GLY A 67 3.74 0.39 8.53
C GLY A 67 3.69 -1.11 8.83
N ALA A 68 4.84 -1.73 9.14
CA ALA A 68 4.89 -3.14 9.55
C ALA A 68 4.09 -3.42 10.83
N LEU A 69 4.20 -2.55 11.84
CA LEU A 69 3.43 -2.68 13.08
C LEU A 69 1.91 -2.52 12.86
N LEU A 70 1.49 -1.67 11.93
CA LEU A 70 0.09 -1.25 11.76
C LEU A 70 -0.64 -1.90 10.59
N HIS A 71 0.04 -2.60 9.68
CA HIS A 71 -0.56 -3.10 8.44
C HIS A 71 -1.87 -3.89 8.67
N ASP A 72 -1.91 -4.67 9.75
CA ASP A 72 -3.03 -5.53 10.12
C ASP A 72 -3.88 -5.01 11.28
N VAL A 73 -3.73 -3.75 11.70
CA VAL A 73 -4.44 -3.18 12.87
C VAL A 73 -5.95 -3.18 12.71
N GLY A 74 -6.45 -3.24 11.47
CA GLY A 74 -7.88 -3.37 11.17
C GLY A 74 -8.43 -4.80 11.29
N LYS A 75 -7.60 -5.84 11.50
CA LYS A 75 -8.07 -7.23 11.60
C LYS A 75 -8.97 -7.49 12.83
N PRO A 76 -8.62 -7.06 14.07
CA PRO A 76 -9.47 -7.29 15.24
C PRO A 76 -10.93 -6.79 15.09
N PRO A 77 -11.20 -5.54 14.66
CA PRO A 77 -12.59 -5.07 14.51
C PRO A 77 -13.33 -5.67 13.30
N THR A 78 -12.63 -6.34 12.39
CA THR A 78 -13.22 -6.97 11.19
C THR A 78 -13.21 -8.50 11.24
N PHE A 79 -12.72 -9.08 12.33
CA PHE A 79 -12.64 -10.53 12.53
C PHE A 79 -14.02 -11.16 12.49
N ARG A 80 -14.18 -12.15 11.61
CA ARG A 80 -15.41 -12.94 11.49
C ARG A 80 -15.07 -14.39 11.19
N VAL A 81 -15.65 -15.31 11.96
CA VAL A 81 -15.63 -16.74 11.63
C VAL A 81 -16.80 -17.03 10.69
N ALA A 82 -16.51 -17.28 9.41
CA ALA A 82 -17.49 -17.76 8.43
C ALA A 82 -17.51 -19.30 8.42
N PRO A 83 -18.53 -19.93 7.81
CA PRO A 83 -18.66 -21.40 7.79
C PRO A 83 -17.47 -22.14 7.16
N ASP A 84 -16.76 -21.49 6.24
CA ASP A 84 -15.64 -22.05 5.49
C ASP A 84 -14.26 -21.64 6.05
N ARG A 85 -14.12 -20.40 6.51
CA ARG A 85 -12.86 -19.85 7.01
C ARG A 85 -13.03 -18.59 7.86
N ILE A 86 -11.97 -18.18 8.52
CA ILE A 86 -11.82 -16.85 9.13
C ILE A 86 -11.75 -15.79 8.03
N ARG A 87 -12.36 -14.62 8.27
CA ARG A 87 -12.39 -13.48 7.34
C ARG A 87 -12.08 -12.17 8.07
N PHE A 88 -11.54 -11.24 7.29
CA PHE A 88 -11.17 -9.88 7.67
C PHE A 88 -11.64 -8.90 6.59
N ASP A 89 -12.91 -9.00 6.20
CA ASP A 89 -13.46 -8.21 5.10
C ASP A 89 -13.39 -6.71 5.45
N GLY A 90 -12.69 -5.92 4.62
CA GLY A 90 -12.52 -4.48 4.84
C GLY A 90 -11.47 -4.08 5.88
N HIS A 91 -10.62 -5.00 6.35
CA HIS A 91 -9.59 -4.68 7.35
C HIS A 91 -8.60 -3.60 6.89
N VAL A 92 -8.33 -3.49 5.59
CA VAL A 92 -7.49 -2.42 5.03
C VAL A 92 -8.11 -1.06 5.31
N ASP A 93 -9.35 -0.83 4.89
CA ASP A 93 -10.05 0.45 5.06
C ASP A 93 -10.20 0.84 6.54
N VAL A 94 -10.46 -0.15 7.41
CA VAL A 94 -10.55 0.07 8.87
C VAL A 94 -9.15 0.34 9.44
N GLY A 95 -8.14 -0.42 9.00
CA GLY A 95 -6.76 -0.29 9.43
C GLY A 95 -6.16 1.08 9.09
N VAL A 96 -6.45 1.63 7.91
CA VAL A 96 -6.02 2.98 7.51
C VAL A 96 -6.59 4.03 8.47
N LYS A 97 -7.88 3.96 8.80
CA LYS A 97 -8.51 4.91 9.74
C LYS A 97 -7.90 4.81 11.14
N MET A 98 -7.68 3.59 11.63
CA MET A 98 -7.04 3.37 12.92
C MET A 98 -5.58 3.86 12.92
N ALA A 99 -4.82 3.60 11.85
CA ALA A 99 -3.46 4.08 11.71
C ALA A 99 -3.40 5.62 11.69
N GLU A 100 -4.38 6.28 11.06
CA GLU A 100 -4.48 7.74 11.04
C GLU A 100 -4.72 8.29 12.46
N GLU A 101 -5.66 7.72 13.20
CA GLU A 101 -5.93 8.09 14.60
C GLU A 101 -4.70 7.88 15.50
N ILE A 102 -3.96 6.78 15.31
CA ILE A 102 -2.71 6.50 16.04
C ILE A 102 -1.63 7.53 15.70
N CYS A 103 -1.42 7.83 14.41
CA CYS A 103 -0.43 8.80 13.96
C CYS A 103 -0.73 10.20 14.52
N GLN A 104 -2.01 10.60 14.53
CA GLN A 104 -2.46 11.86 15.12
C GLN A 104 -2.24 11.88 16.64
N ARG A 105 -2.63 10.82 17.35
CA ARG A 105 -2.46 10.69 18.82
C ARG A 105 -0.99 10.77 19.24
N LEU A 106 -0.10 10.18 18.44
CA LEU A 106 1.34 10.17 18.68
C LEU A 106 2.08 11.34 18.03
N ARG A 107 1.37 12.25 17.36
CA ARG A 107 1.89 13.50 16.75
C ARG A 107 3.00 13.25 15.72
N PHE A 108 2.76 12.31 14.82
CA PHE A 108 3.66 12.05 13.68
C PHE A 108 3.75 13.26 12.76
N SER A 109 4.86 13.35 12.00
CA SER A 109 4.98 14.31 10.92
C SER A 109 3.96 13.98 9.81
N ASN A 110 3.58 14.96 8.99
CA ASN A 110 2.70 14.70 7.84
C ASN A 110 3.37 13.71 6.86
N ASP A 111 4.68 13.84 6.62
CA ASP A 111 5.41 12.94 5.72
C ASP A 111 5.40 11.48 6.21
N ASP A 112 5.67 11.26 7.50
CA ASP A 112 5.60 9.91 8.07
C ASP A 112 4.16 9.39 8.08
N THR A 113 3.19 10.24 8.42
CA THR A 113 1.77 9.86 8.43
C THR A 113 1.33 9.42 7.05
N ASP A 114 1.57 10.24 6.02
CA ASP A 114 1.20 9.93 4.63
C ASP A 114 1.81 8.60 4.17
N GLN A 115 3.08 8.36 4.49
CA GLN A 115 3.75 7.12 4.12
C GLN A 115 3.25 5.90 4.91
N ILE A 116 3.04 6.02 6.23
CA ILE A 116 2.48 4.94 7.06
C ILE A 116 1.10 4.56 6.54
N LEU A 117 0.23 5.54 6.28
CA LEU A 117 -1.10 5.29 5.74
C LEU A 117 -1.04 4.64 4.36
N ALA A 118 -0.14 5.08 3.49
CA ALA A 118 0.05 4.45 2.18
C ALA A 118 0.49 2.97 2.33
N LEU A 119 1.41 2.67 3.25
CA LEU A 119 1.86 1.30 3.52
C LEU A 119 0.70 0.41 3.97
N VAL A 120 -0.12 0.88 4.93
CA VAL A 120 -1.31 0.15 5.40
C VAL A 120 -2.35 0.01 4.30
N ASP A 121 -2.64 1.06 3.54
CA ASP A 121 -3.66 1.03 2.48
C ASP A 121 -3.30 0.06 1.33
N ASN A 122 -2.00 -0.09 1.05
CA ASN A 122 -1.54 -0.78 -0.15
C ASN A 122 -0.97 -2.18 0.09
N HIS A 123 -0.88 -2.66 1.34
CA HIS A 123 -0.21 -3.94 1.65
C HIS A 123 -0.84 -5.14 0.92
N MET A 124 -2.17 -5.19 0.77
CA MET A 124 -2.84 -6.28 0.04
C MET A 124 -2.75 -6.19 -1.49
N ARG A 125 -2.30 -5.07 -2.06
CA ARG A 125 -2.30 -4.88 -3.53
C ARG A 125 -1.35 -5.83 -4.24
N PHE A 126 -0.29 -6.29 -3.57
CA PHE A 126 0.66 -7.25 -4.14
C PHE A 126 0.02 -8.60 -4.47
N ALA A 127 -1.05 -9.00 -3.77
CA ALA A 127 -1.83 -10.21 -4.09
C ALA A 127 -2.43 -10.18 -5.50
N HIS A 128 -2.54 -8.99 -6.10
CA HIS A 128 -3.07 -8.79 -7.44
C HIS A 128 -2.00 -8.41 -8.48
N ALA A 129 -0.72 -8.29 -8.08
CA ALA A 129 0.35 -7.77 -8.94
C ALA A 129 0.46 -8.50 -10.29
N MET A 130 0.36 -9.83 -10.29
CA MET A 130 0.44 -10.65 -11.52
C MET A 130 -0.76 -10.50 -12.46
N ARG A 131 -1.87 -9.91 -11.99
CA ARG A 131 -3.11 -9.70 -12.74
C ARG A 131 -3.32 -8.24 -13.14
N MET A 132 -2.42 -7.34 -12.72
CA MET A 132 -2.50 -5.93 -13.08
C MET A 132 -2.24 -5.72 -14.58
N SER A 133 -2.99 -4.80 -15.21
CA SER A 133 -2.64 -4.28 -16.52
C SER A 133 -1.28 -3.56 -16.48
N GLU A 134 -0.65 -3.34 -17.64
CA GLU A 134 0.60 -2.57 -17.70
C GLU A 134 0.44 -1.16 -17.10
N SER A 135 -0.68 -0.48 -17.37
CA SER A 135 -0.95 0.84 -16.78
C SER A 135 -1.09 0.79 -15.25
N THR A 136 -1.81 -0.21 -14.74
CA THR A 136 -2.02 -0.38 -13.29
C THR A 136 -0.70 -0.72 -12.60
N PHE A 137 0.08 -1.64 -13.17
CA PHE A 137 1.36 -2.04 -12.62
C PHE A 137 2.37 -0.87 -12.62
N ALA A 138 2.47 -0.14 -13.74
CA ALA A 138 3.33 1.04 -13.84
C ALA A 138 2.98 2.09 -12.78
N LYS A 139 1.69 2.36 -12.58
CA LYS A 139 1.23 3.29 -11.53
C LYS A 139 1.51 2.78 -10.12
N PHE A 140 1.35 1.48 -9.90
CA PHE A 140 1.63 0.85 -8.61
C PHE A 140 3.11 0.96 -8.23
N VAL A 141 4.04 0.61 -9.12
CA VAL A 141 5.49 0.69 -8.83
C VAL A 141 6.04 2.14 -8.80
N ARG A 142 5.21 3.11 -9.21
CA ARG A 142 5.56 4.55 -9.19
C ARG A 142 5.19 5.28 -7.90
N MET A 143 4.50 4.61 -6.98
CA MET A 143 4.12 5.20 -5.70
C MET A 143 5.35 5.78 -4.98
N PRO A 144 5.18 6.87 -4.22
CA PRO A 144 6.25 7.40 -3.38
C PRO A 144 6.84 6.29 -2.50
N ARG A 145 8.18 6.27 -2.35
CA ARG A 145 8.90 5.32 -1.48
C ARG A 145 8.46 3.85 -1.70
N PHE A 146 8.26 3.46 -2.97
CA PHE A 146 7.78 2.12 -3.33
C PHE A 146 8.68 0.99 -2.82
N ASP A 147 9.97 1.25 -2.62
CA ASP A 147 10.90 0.34 -1.97
C ASP A 147 10.42 -0.11 -0.58
N GLU A 148 9.80 0.78 0.20
CA GLU A 148 9.22 0.44 1.49
C GLU A 148 7.96 -0.41 1.37
N HIS A 149 7.13 -0.17 0.36
CA HIS A 149 5.96 -1.03 0.08
C HIS A 149 6.39 -2.44 -0.30
N LEU A 150 7.39 -2.55 -1.17
CA LEU A 150 7.94 -3.82 -1.62
C LEU A 150 8.61 -4.57 -0.46
N GLU A 151 9.30 -3.85 0.42
CA GLU A 151 9.94 -4.43 1.61
C GLU A 151 8.90 -4.88 2.65
N LEU A 152 7.85 -4.09 2.92
CA LEU A 152 6.75 -4.51 3.79
C LEU A 152 6.10 -5.80 3.28
N HIS A 153 5.82 -5.88 1.98
CA HIS A 153 5.29 -7.10 1.36
C HIS A 153 6.23 -8.30 1.52
N ARG A 154 7.54 -8.09 1.35
CA ARG A 154 8.55 -9.15 1.57
C ARG A 154 8.51 -9.67 3.01
N LEU A 155 8.40 -8.76 3.99
CA LEU A 155 8.34 -9.10 5.41
C LEU A 155 7.08 -9.90 5.74
N ASP A 156 5.93 -9.47 5.22
CA ASP A 156 4.63 -10.13 5.41
C ASP A 156 4.62 -11.56 4.86
N CYS A 157 5.10 -11.74 3.63
CA CYS A 157 5.29 -13.07 3.04
C CYS A 157 6.20 -13.96 3.90
N GLN A 158 7.30 -13.42 4.44
CA GLN A 158 8.25 -14.20 5.24
C GLN A 158 7.79 -14.52 6.66
N ALA A 159 6.86 -13.73 7.21
CA ALA A 159 6.30 -13.94 8.54
C ALA A 159 5.14 -14.94 8.55
N SER A 160 4.55 -15.19 7.38
CA SER A 160 3.46 -16.13 7.15
C SER A 160 3.99 -17.47 6.59
N TYR A 161 3.42 -17.98 5.50
CA TYR A 161 3.79 -19.26 4.89
C TYR A 161 5.00 -19.20 3.93
N GLY A 162 5.64 -18.03 3.77
CA GLY A 162 6.95 -17.89 3.12
C GLY A 162 6.92 -17.76 1.59
N ASP A 163 5.76 -17.60 0.97
CA ASP A 163 5.63 -17.50 -0.49
C ASP A 163 6.02 -16.12 -1.02
N LEU A 164 7.15 -16.07 -1.73
CA LEU A 164 7.69 -14.87 -2.33
C LEU A 164 7.33 -14.69 -3.82
N THR A 165 6.41 -15.51 -4.38
CA THR A 165 6.09 -15.49 -5.82
C THR A 165 5.71 -14.10 -6.32
N THR A 166 4.84 -13.39 -5.61
CA THR A 166 4.38 -12.03 -5.98
C THR A 166 5.45 -10.97 -5.75
N TYR A 167 6.29 -11.14 -4.72
CA TYR A 167 7.44 -10.28 -4.46
C TYR A 167 8.47 -10.39 -5.59
N ASP A 168 8.89 -11.61 -5.95
CA ASP A 168 9.87 -11.87 -7.00
C ASP A 168 9.35 -11.46 -8.38
N PHE A 169 8.06 -11.70 -8.66
CA PHE A 169 7.40 -11.20 -9.86
C PHE A 169 7.49 -9.67 -9.95
N THR A 170 7.10 -8.98 -8.87
CA THR A 170 7.07 -7.50 -8.86
C THR A 170 8.47 -6.93 -9.05
N ARG A 171 9.47 -7.47 -8.34
CA ARG A 171 10.88 -7.07 -8.47
C ARG A 171 11.41 -7.30 -9.89
N THR A 172 11.15 -8.47 -10.46
CA THR A 172 11.63 -8.84 -11.80
C THR A 172 10.97 -8.00 -12.88
N LYS A 173 9.65 -7.82 -12.81
CA LYS A 173 8.91 -6.99 -13.77
C LYS A 173 9.38 -5.54 -13.69
N MET A 174 9.53 -4.98 -12.49
CA MET A 174 10.05 -3.62 -12.30
C MET A 174 11.46 -3.45 -12.86
N ALA A 175 12.37 -4.41 -12.64
CA ALA A 175 13.72 -4.36 -13.17
C ALA A 175 13.79 -4.45 -14.71
N ALA A 176 12.78 -5.06 -15.34
CA ALA A 176 12.66 -5.16 -16.79
C ALA A 176 11.99 -3.92 -17.43
N MET A 177 11.36 -3.03 -16.64
CA MET A 177 10.71 -1.83 -17.14
C MET A 177 11.74 -0.74 -17.47
N THR A 178 11.60 -0.11 -18.63
CA THR A 178 12.36 1.10 -18.96
C THR A 178 11.79 2.30 -18.19
N PRO A 179 12.58 3.37 -17.96
CA PRO A 179 12.07 4.62 -17.40
C PRO A 179 10.86 5.15 -18.18
N GLU A 180 10.88 5.03 -19.51
CA GLU A 180 9.76 5.43 -20.38
C GLU A 180 8.53 4.55 -20.19
N ALA A 181 8.67 3.23 -20.05
CA ALA A 181 7.54 2.33 -19.78
C ALA A 181 6.92 2.58 -18.40
N MET A 182 7.73 3.00 -17.44
CA MET A 182 7.27 3.33 -16.09
C MET A 182 6.62 4.72 -16.06
N ARG A 183 7.35 5.75 -16.51
CA ARG A 183 6.98 7.17 -16.50
C ARG A 183 7.13 7.75 -17.91
N PRO A 184 6.20 7.48 -18.84
CA PRO A 184 6.31 8.00 -20.18
C PRO A 184 6.10 9.51 -20.19
N ALA A 185 6.70 10.19 -21.17
CA ALA A 185 6.45 11.62 -21.37
C ALA A 185 4.96 11.83 -21.70
N PRO A 186 4.25 12.76 -21.03
CA PRO A 186 2.81 12.90 -21.21
C PRO A 186 2.48 13.32 -22.65
N LEU A 187 1.55 12.61 -23.30
CA LEU A 187 1.06 12.99 -24.64
C LEU A 187 0.23 14.27 -24.63
N VAL A 188 -0.41 14.58 -23.51
CA VAL A 188 -1.26 15.77 -23.29
C VAL A 188 -0.93 16.36 -21.93
N THR A 189 -0.80 17.68 -21.89
CA THR A 189 -0.53 18.48 -20.69
C THR A 189 -1.74 19.30 -20.28
N GLY A 190 -1.69 19.93 -19.10
CA GLY A 190 -2.73 20.87 -18.68
C GLY A 190 -2.87 22.07 -19.63
N GLU A 191 -1.76 22.54 -20.23
CA GLU A 191 -1.77 23.63 -21.21
C GLU A 191 -2.52 23.23 -22.48
N ASP A 192 -2.37 21.98 -22.92
CA ASP A 192 -3.12 21.45 -24.06
C ASP A 192 -4.63 21.42 -23.78
N LEU A 193 -5.04 21.06 -22.56
CA LEU A 193 -6.45 21.09 -22.16
C LEU A 193 -7.02 22.51 -22.16
N ILE A 194 -6.25 23.49 -21.69
CA ILE A 194 -6.62 24.91 -21.75
C ILE A 194 -6.77 25.36 -23.21
N ALA A 195 -5.85 24.97 -24.09
CA ALA A 195 -5.92 25.28 -25.51
C ALA A 195 -7.13 24.65 -26.22
N LEU A 196 -7.62 23.50 -25.73
CA LEU A 196 -8.87 22.87 -26.17
C LEU A 196 -10.14 23.55 -25.61
N GLY A 197 -10.01 24.51 -24.71
CA GLY A 197 -11.12 25.24 -24.10
C GLY A 197 -11.59 24.72 -22.75
N HIS A 198 -10.86 23.77 -22.12
CA HIS A 198 -11.17 23.35 -20.75
C HIS A 198 -10.73 24.40 -19.72
N VAL A 199 -11.52 24.55 -18.67
CA VAL A 199 -11.18 25.41 -17.51
C VAL A 199 -10.44 24.59 -16.45
N PRO A 200 -9.30 25.07 -15.91
CA PRO A 200 -8.57 24.38 -14.85
C PRO A 200 -9.46 24.01 -13.66
N GLY A 201 -9.35 22.76 -13.22
CA GLY A 201 -10.13 22.23 -12.09
C GLY A 201 -9.98 20.72 -11.92
N PRO A 202 -10.75 20.10 -11.00
CA PRO A 202 -10.63 18.67 -10.68
C PRO A 202 -10.72 17.74 -11.90
N ARG A 203 -11.51 18.14 -12.92
CA ARG A 203 -11.68 17.40 -14.17
C ARG A 203 -10.39 17.26 -14.99
N PHE A 204 -9.39 18.13 -14.81
CA PHE A 204 -8.08 17.96 -15.46
C PHE A 204 -7.42 16.66 -15.03
N LYS A 205 -7.50 16.34 -13.73
CA LYS A 205 -6.91 15.09 -13.20
C LYS A 205 -7.56 13.88 -13.87
N GLU A 206 -8.88 13.89 -14.04
CA GLU A 206 -9.63 12.84 -14.72
C GLU A 206 -9.19 12.67 -16.18
N ILE A 207 -9.14 13.77 -16.94
CA ILE A 207 -8.76 13.74 -18.36
C ILE A 207 -7.31 13.28 -18.53
N LEU A 208 -6.37 13.89 -17.80
CA LEU A 208 -4.95 13.53 -17.89
C LEU A 208 -4.70 12.09 -17.44
N PHE A 209 -5.43 11.60 -16.43
CA PHE A 209 -5.36 10.21 -16.00
C PHE A 209 -5.88 9.23 -17.06
N ALA A 210 -6.96 9.58 -17.76
CA ALA A 210 -7.50 8.77 -18.86
C ALA A 210 -6.55 8.71 -20.05
N VAL A 211 -5.90 9.83 -20.40
CA VAL A 211 -4.86 9.89 -21.44
C VAL A 211 -3.66 9.04 -21.03
N GLU A 212 -3.14 9.21 -19.81
CA GLU A 212 -2.00 8.44 -19.31
C GLU A 212 -2.30 6.93 -19.32
N ASN A 213 -3.51 6.51 -18.94
CA ASN A 213 -3.92 5.10 -19.06
C ASN A 213 -3.92 4.61 -20.52
N GLY A 214 -4.47 5.40 -21.43
CA GLY A 214 -4.47 5.07 -22.86
C GLY A 214 -3.06 4.96 -23.43
N GLN A 215 -2.15 5.82 -22.98
CA GLN A 215 -0.74 5.81 -23.35
C GLN A 215 -0.02 4.55 -22.82
N LEU A 216 -0.15 4.25 -21.53
CA LEU A 216 0.49 3.09 -20.90
C LEU A 216 -0.03 1.75 -21.45
N GLU A 217 -1.26 1.72 -21.97
CA GLU A 217 -1.86 0.54 -22.62
C GLU A 217 -1.59 0.47 -24.13
N GLY A 218 -0.85 1.43 -24.70
CA GLY A 218 -0.57 1.51 -26.14
C GLY A 218 -1.79 1.83 -27.00
N ARG A 219 -2.92 2.24 -26.40
CA ARG A 219 -4.13 2.67 -27.11
C ARG A 219 -4.00 4.08 -27.68
N LEU A 220 -3.13 4.91 -27.11
CA LEU A 220 -2.78 6.24 -27.58
C LEU A 220 -1.27 6.28 -27.81
N ARG A 221 -0.85 6.53 -29.05
CA ARG A 221 0.56 6.39 -29.46
C ARG A 221 1.27 7.72 -29.62
N ASP A 222 0.52 8.78 -29.89
CA ASP A 222 1.05 10.11 -30.11
C ASP A 222 0.09 11.20 -29.60
N ARG A 223 0.59 12.44 -29.59
CA ARG A 223 -0.17 13.61 -29.14
C ARG A 223 -1.44 13.83 -29.96
N GLU A 224 -1.42 13.55 -31.27
CA GLU A 224 -2.58 13.79 -32.13
C GLU A 224 -3.74 12.83 -31.80
N GLU A 225 -3.42 11.54 -31.61
CA GLU A 225 -4.37 10.53 -31.12
C GLU A 225 -4.92 10.89 -29.75
N ALA A 226 -4.06 11.32 -28.82
CA ALA A 226 -4.48 11.69 -27.48
C ALA A 226 -5.39 12.93 -27.47
N MET A 227 -5.09 13.96 -28.28
CA MET A 227 -5.94 15.15 -28.40
C MET A 227 -7.31 14.83 -29.01
N ARG A 228 -7.37 13.95 -30.02
CA ARG A 228 -8.65 13.46 -30.58
C ARG A 228 -9.46 12.68 -29.54
N PHE A 229 -8.80 11.86 -28.74
CA PHE A 229 -9.43 11.12 -27.64
C PHE A 229 -10.04 12.08 -26.62
N VAL A 230 -9.29 13.11 -26.17
CA VAL A 230 -9.80 14.11 -25.23
C VAL A 230 -11.03 14.82 -25.79
N ALA A 231 -10.98 15.32 -27.03
CA ALA A 231 -12.08 16.04 -27.64
C ALA A 231 -13.36 15.18 -27.77
N ARG A 232 -13.21 13.86 -27.95
CA ARG A 232 -14.34 12.92 -28.12
C ARG A 232 -14.95 12.50 -26.77
N GLU A 233 -14.12 12.06 -25.84
CA GLU A 233 -14.58 11.47 -24.56
C GLU A 233 -14.86 12.54 -23.50
N PHE A 234 -14.21 13.70 -23.60
CA PHE A 234 -14.31 14.79 -22.64
C PHE A 234 -14.67 16.10 -23.35
N PRO A 235 -15.89 16.23 -23.92
CA PRO A 235 -16.28 17.47 -24.56
C PRO A 235 -16.31 18.62 -23.54
N VAL A 236 -15.92 19.80 -24.01
CA VAL A 236 -15.99 21.05 -23.26
C VAL A 236 -17.47 21.33 -22.92
N PRO A 237 -17.81 21.60 -21.64
CA PRO A 237 -19.17 21.98 -21.29
C PRO A 237 -19.57 23.25 -22.05
N LYS A 238 -20.78 23.28 -22.60
CA LYS A 238 -21.36 24.49 -23.21
C LYS A 238 -21.68 25.54 -22.16
#